data_AF-A0A7S2MLV7-F1
#
_entry.id   AF-A0A7S2MLV7-F1
#
_cell.length_a   1.000
_cell.length_b   1.000
_cell.length_c   1.000
_cell.angle_alpha   90.00
_cell.angle_beta   90.00
_cell.angle_gamma   90.00
#
_symmetry.space_group_name_H-M   'P 1'
#
loop_
_entity.id
_entity.type
_entity.pdbx_description
1 polymer ?
#
loop_
_entity_poly.entity_id
_entity_poly.type
_entity_poly.pdbx_seq_one_letter_code
_entity_poly.pdbx_strand_id
1 'polypeptide(L)'
;VMQIGLAKGCSVIRICWHPKLKQILCTTSSGKMHLLYDPLLSRNGALLTATRKVRRRDPLDLIPSDPTNVGTIINPHALPMFRDDRWNKRHQPSFRKDPIKSKRPRPPGNGPDARASVMSSATKNFMQFATQGRKKRSNLNEQDSRDELLKYEDVTKKEKFYLGEAYKHNPASALAEKTLEQETEEYEEEQQKLLDQS
;
A
#
# COMPACT_ATOMS: atom_id res chain seq x y z
N VAL A 1 -49.43 -4.84 19.94
CA VAL A 1 -48.81 -3.80 20.81
C VAL A 1 -47.54 -4.38 21.39
N MET A 2 -46.37 -3.79 21.14
CA MET A 2 -45.10 -4.24 21.71
C MET A 2 -44.85 -3.52 23.04
N GLN A 3 -44.51 -4.27 24.09
CA GLN A 3 -44.14 -3.72 25.40
C GLN A 3 -42.64 -3.90 25.61
N ILE A 4 -41.97 -2.85 26.09
CA ILE A 4 -40.52 -2.84 26.31
C ILE A 4 -40.27 -2.43 27.76
N GLY A 5 -39.59 -3.29 28.52
CA GLY A 5 -39.17 -2.98 29.89
C GLY A 5 -37.92 -2.09 29.90
N LEU A 6 -38.05 -0.85 30.37
CA LEU A 6 -36.94 0.13 30.41
C LEU A 6 -36.12 0.04 31.71
N ALA A 7 -36.79 0.08 32.86
CA ALA A 7 -36.15 0.07 34.17
C ALA A 7 -37.04 -0.65 35.20
N LYS A 8 -36.42 -1.41 36.11
CA LYS A 8 -37.14 -2.13 37.18
C LYS A 8 -37.53 -1.16 38.30
N GLY A 9 -38.79 -1.20 38.74
CA GLY A 9 -39.27 -0.42 39.88
C GLY A 9 -39.28 1.10 39.69
N CYS A 10 -39.18 1.58 38.45
CA CYS A 10 -39.13 3.01 38.15
C CYS A 10 -40.20 3.37 37.10
N SER A 11 -40.73 4.59 37.19
CA SER A 11 -41.70 5.12 36.23
C SER A 11 -41.00 5.98 35.17
N VAL A 12 -41.56 6.00 33.97
CA VAL A 12 -41.12 6.91 32.90
C VAL A 12 -41.77 8.27 33.14
N ILE A 13 -40.96 9.33 33.18
CA ILE A 13 -41.43 10.71 33.40
C ILE A 13 -41.79 11.36 32.07
N ARG A 14 -40.85 11.35 31.11
CA ARG A 14 -41.03 12.00 29.81
C ARG A 14 -40.48 11.12 28.70
N ILE A 15 -41.24 11.06 27.61
CA ILE A 15 -40.85 10.41 26.37
C ILE A 15 -40.72 11.50 25.30
N CYS A 16 -39.63 11.48 24.55
CA CYS A 16 -39.39 12.40 23.43
C CYS A 16 -38.89 11.62 22.21
N TRP A 17 -39.56 11.78 21.07
CA TRP A 17 -39.11 11.23 19.80
C TRP A 17 -38.32 12.27 19.02
N HIS A 18 -37.13 11.90 18.55
CA HIS A 18 -36.36 12.76 17.66
C HIS A 18 -36.59 12.39 16.19
N PRO A 19 -37.22 13.24 15.36
CA PRO A 19 -37.65 12.86 14.00
C PRO A 19 -36.49 12.58 13.04
N LYS A 20 -35.39 13.34 13.11
CA LYS A 20 -34.22 13.14 12.21
C LYS A 20 -33.39 11.92 12.59
N LEU A 21 -33.12 11.70 13.87
CA LEU A 21 -32.35 10.55 14.37
C LEU A 21 -33.18 9.26 14.38
N LYS A 22 -34.51 9.39 14.44
CA LYS A 22 -35.47 8.29 14.63
C LYS A 22 -35.16 7.49 15.91
N GLN A 23 -35.05 8.19 17.03
CA GLN A 23 -34.68 7.65 18.34
C GLN A 23 -35.68 8.12 19.41
N ILE A 24 -36.04 7.25 20.35
CA ILE A 24 -36.92 7.57 21.48
C ILE A 24 -36.06 7.79 22.72
N LEU A 25 -36.12 8.99 23.29
CA LEU A 25 -35.55 9.34 24.59
C LEU A 25 -36.61 9.11 25.67
N CYS A 26 -36.29 8.30 26.67
CA CYS A 26 -37.13 8.05 27.84
C CYS A 26 -36.40 8.46 29.10
N THR A 27 -36.90 9.47 29.81
CA THR A 27 -36.40 9.84 31.14
C THR A 27 -37.14 9.07 32.21
N THR A 28 -36.40 8.53 33.18
CA THR A 28 -36.93 7.67 34.24
C THR A 28 -36.83 8.36 35.60
N SER A 29 -37.69 8.01 36.55
CA SER A 29 -37.68 8.54 37.91
C SER A 29 -36.40 8.29 38.70
N SER A 30 -35.57 7.33 38.26
CA SER A 30 -34.23 7.07 38.82
C SER A 30 -33.16 8.11 38.42
N GLY A 31 -33.53 9.15 37.67
CA GLY A 31 -32.59 10.14 37.13
C GLY A 31 -31.76 9.63 35.94
N LYS A 32 -32.01 8.40 35.48
CA LYS A 32 -31.38 7.81 34.29
C LYS A 32 -32.23 8.08 33.05
N MET A 33 -31.54 8.24 31.93
CA MET A 33 -32.15 8.37 30.61
C MET A 33 -31.84 7.13 29.78
N HIS A 34 -32.88 6.51 29.24
CA HIS A 34 -32.77 5.38 28.33
C HIS A 34 -33.05 5.86 26.91
N LEU A 35 -32.20 5.45 25.97
CA LEU A 35 -32.39 5.75 24.56
C LEU A 35 -32.69 4.47 23.79
N LEU A 36 -33.88 4.41 23.18
CA LEU A 36 -34.27 3.32 22.30
C LEU A 36 -33.96 3.72 20.86
N TYR A 37 -33.32 2.80 20.14
CA TYR A 37 -32.98 2.97 18.73
C TYR A 37 -33.16 1.65 18.00
N ASP A 38 -33.39 1.73 16.69
CA ASP A 38 -33.38 0.59 15.79
C ASP A 38 -32.05 0.63 14.99
N PRO A 39 -31.25 -0.45 15.00
CA PRO A 39 -29.98 -0.47 14.27
C PRO A 39 -30.12 -0.24 12.75
N LEU A 40 -31.28 -0.52 12.16
CA LEU A 40 -31.51 -0.36 10.71
C LEU A 40 -32.10 1.02 10.36
N LEU A 41 -33.06 1.50 11.14
CA LEU A 41 -33.79 2.73 10.83
C LEU A 41 -33.17 3.99 11.46
N SER A 42 -32.62 3.89 12.66
CA SER A 42 -32.05 5.04 13.36
C SER A 42 -30.73 5.47 12.73
N ARG A 43 -30.45 6.77 12.77
CA ARG A 43 -29.21 7.35 12.22
C ARG A 43 -28.50 8.18 13.28
N ASN A 44 -27.17 8.13 13.30
CA ASN A 44 -26.31 8.90 14.22
C ASN A 44 -26.70 8.69 15.70
N GLY A 45 -26.48 9.69 16.56
CA GLY A 45 -26.90 9.66 17.97
C GLY A 45 -26.31 8.47 18.73
N ALA A 46 -27.15 7.66 19.36
CA ALA A 46 -26.69 6.45 20.06
C ALA A 46 -25.95 5.45 19.18
N LEU A 47 -26.21 5.41 17.87
CA LEU A 47 -25.53 4.44 17.01
C LEU A 47 -24.02 4.74 16.94
N LEU A 48 -23.62 6.01 17.09
CA LEU A 48 -22.20 6.41 17.12
C LEU A 48 -21.48 5.91 18.38
N THR A 49 -22.19 5.84 19.51
CA THR A 49 -21.62 5.36 20.78
C THR A 49 -21.76 3.86 20.94
N ALA A 50 -22.86 3.27 20.47
CA ALA A 50 -23.13 1.84 20.55
C ALA A 50 -22.23 1.01 19.65
N THR A 51 -21.91 1.50 18.45
CA THR A 51 -20.99 0.80 17.52
C THR A 51 -19.52 1.02 17.88
N ARG A 52 -19.22 2.06 18.68
CA ARG A 52 -17.86 2.36 19.09
C ARG A 52 -17.38 1.32 20.09
N LYS A 53 -16.43 0.49 19.66
CA LYS A 53 -15.69 -0.41 20.55
C LYS A 53 -14.97 0.40 21.63
N VAL A 54 -15.12 -0.01 22.88
CA VAL A 54 -14.37 0.56 24.01
C VAL A 54 -12.88 0.34 23.74
N ARG A 55 -12.09 1.43 23.82
CA ARG A 55 -10.63 1.33 23.69
C ARG A 55 -10.11 0.47 24.83
N ARG A 56 -9.18 -0.45 24.56
CA ARG A 56 -8.44 -1.14 25.62
C ARG A 56 -7.75 -0.07 26.47
N ARG A 57 -7.84 -0.18 27.79
CA ARG A 57 -7.12 0.74 28.69
C ARG A 57 -5.65 0.48 28.47
N ASP A 58 -4.92 1.50 28.06
CA ASP A 58 -3.47 1.37 27.93
C ASP A 58 -2.88 1.52 29.34
N PRO A 59 -1.92 0.67 29.75
CA PRO A 59 -1.30 0.77 31.07
C PRO A 59 -0.59 2.11 31.29
N LEU A 60 -0.21 2.79 30.21
CA LEU A 60 0.30 4.16 30.23
C LEU A 60 -0.75 5.20 30.65
N ASP A 61 -2.05 4.96 30.47
CA ASP A 61 -3.09 5.91 30.92
C ASP A 61 -3.19 5.98 32.45
N LEU A 62 -2.68 4.96 33.16
CA LEU A 62 -2.83 4.77 34.61
C LEU A 62 -1.64 5.26 35.44
N ILE A 63 -0.56 5.76 34.81
CA ILE A 63 0.68 6.15 35.49
C ILE A 63 0.84 7.68 35.40
N PRO A 64 0.39 8.44 36.42
CA PRO A 64 0.63 9.88 36.52
C PRO A 64 2.10 10.27 36.77
N SER A 65 2.98 9.31 37.07
CA SER A 65 4.31 9.56 37.63
C SER A 65 5.46 9.66 36.62
N ASP A 66 5.22 9.40 35.34
CA ASP A 66 6.23 9.67 34.32
C ASP A 66 6.15 11.15 33.90
N PRO A 67 7.23 11.95 34.02
CA PRO A 67 7.24 13.36 33.63
C PRO A 67 7.02 13.59 32.12
N THR A 68 7.11 12.54 31.32
CA THR A 68 6.74 12.49 29.89
C THR A 68 5.26 12.21 29.64
N ASN A 69 4.50 11.81 30.67
CA ASN A 69 3.12 11.31 30.56
C ASN A 69 2.09 12.22 31.27
N VAL A 70 2.54 13.22 32.03
CA VAL A 70 1.73 14.39 32.33
C VAL A 70 1.50 15.10 31.00
N GLY A 71 0.29 15.03 30.46
CA GLY A 71 -0.06 15.68 29.19
C GLY A 71 0.46 17.12 29.15
N THR A 72 0.81 17.61 27.95
CA THR A 72 1.49 18.90 27.74
C THR A 72 0.95 20.00 28.66
N ILE A 73 1.81 20.51 29.55
CA ILE A 73 1.45 21.55 30.52
C ILE A 73 1.35 22.88 29.76
N ILE A 74 0.12 23.34 29.52
CA ILE A 74 -0.12 24.59 28.79
C ILE A 74 -0.15 25.76 29.76
N ASN A 75 0.88 26.59 29.73
CA ASN A 75 0.92 27.83 30.49
C ASN A 75 0.01 28.89 29.83
N PRO A 76 -1.04 29.40 30.51
CA PRO A 76 -1.99 30.33 29.90
C PRO A 76 -1.37 31.71 29.59
N HIS A 77 -0.36 32.12 30.36
CA HIS A 77 0.32 33.41 30.26
C HIS A 77 1.73 33.32 29.67
N ALA A 78 2.08 32.22 28.98
CA ALA A 78 3.36 32.15 28.28
C ALA A 78 3.41 33.18 27.15
N LEU A 79 4.54 33.88 27.02
CA LEU A 79 4.83 34.73 25.88
C LEU A 79 4.70 33.92 24.58
N PRO A 80 4.31 34.52 23.45
CA PRO A 80 4.16 33.81 22.18
C PRO A 80 5.39 33.00 21.76
N MET A 81 6.60 33.45 22.11
CA MET A 81 7.85 32.75 21.80
C MET A 81 8.07 31.47 22.64
N PHE A 82 7.46 31.37 23.82
CA PHE A 82 7.55 30.20 24.73
C PHE A 82 6.25 29.39 24.74
N ARG A 83 5.30 29.73 23.87
CA ARG A 83 4.01 29.04 23.81
C ARG A 83 4.12 27.86 22.87
N ASP A 84 3.87 26.67 23.38
CA ASP A 84 3.78 25.48 22.56
C ASP A 84 2.61 25.58 21.56
N ASP A 85 2.89 25.27 20.29
CA ASP A 85 1.88 25.21 19.25
C ASP A 85 0.88 24.09 19.57
N ARG A 86 -0.41 24.45 19.67
CA ARG A 86 -1.45 23.45 19.92
C ARG A 86 -1.57 22.52 18.72
N TRP A 87 -1.53 21.21 18.98
CA TRP A 87 -1.79 20.21 17.95
C TRP A 87 -3.21 20.35 17.39
N ASN A 88 -3.32 20.87 16.17
CA ASN A 88 -4.57 21.03 15.45
C ASN A 88 -4.53 20.17 14.18
N LYS A 89 -5.40 19.14 14.10
CA LYS A 89 -5.50 18.26 12.91
C LYS A 89 -5.70 19.04 11.60
N ARG A 90 -6.31 20.23 11.65
CA ARG A 90 -6.50 21.11 10.48
C ARG A 90 -5.19 21.70 9.93
N HIS A 91 -4.16 21.88 10.76
CA HIS A 91 -2.87 22.41 10.33
C HIS A 91 -1.91 21.31 9.84
N GLN A 92 -2.22 20.03 10.09
CA GLN A 92 -1.45 18.88 9.61
C GLN A 92 -1.12 18.92 8.10
N PRO A 93 -2.06 19.24 7.18
CA PRO A 93 -1.73 19.36 5.76
C PRO A 93 -0.77 20.52 5.47
N SER A 94 -0.81 21.61 6.23
CA SER A 94 0.14 22.72 6.11
C SER A 94 1.53 22.31 6.55
N PHE A 95 1.64 21.67 7.73
CA PHE A 95 2.92 21.21 8.26
C PHE A 95 3.61 20.19 7.36
N ARG A 96 2.85 19.33 6.67
CA ARG A 96 3.39 18.36 5.69
C ARG A 96 3.91 19.00 4.40
N LYS A 97 3.46 20.22 4.07
CA LYS A 97 3.95 20.97 2.90
C LYS A 97 5.29 21.63 3.19
N ASP A 98 5.50 22.08 4.43
CA ASP A 98 6.73 22.72 4.86
C ASP A 98 7.86 21.66 5.02
N PRO A 99 8.93 21.68 4.19
CA PRO A 99 9.96 20.65 4.22
C PRO A 99 10.76 20.66 5.53
N ILE A 100 10.96 21.85 6.12
CA ILE A 100 11.70 22.04 7.38
C ILE A 100 10.90 21.48 8.55
N LYS A 101 9.62 21.86 8.68
CA LYS A 101 8.75 21.40 9.78
C LYS A 101 8.41 19.92 9.66
N SER A 102 8.18 19.43 8.45
CA SER A 102 7.88 18.01 8.20
C SER A 102 9.11 17.10 8.21
N LYS A 103 10.33 17.66 8.23
CA LYS A 103 11.59 16.93 8.00
C LYS A 103 11.50 15.99 6.78
N ARG A 104 10.78 16.43 5.74
CA ARG A 104 10.52 15.61 4.56
C ARG A 104 11.81 15.56 3.73
N PRO A 105 12.29 14.37 3.30
CA PRO A 105 13.41 14.28 2.39
C PRO A 105 13.16 15.15 1.16
N ARG A 106 14.21 15.82 0.67
CA ARG A 106 14.09 16.62 -0.55
C ARG A 106 13.69 15.68 -1.69
N PRO A 107 12.59 15.96 -2.41
CA PRO A 107 12.22 15.14 -3.56
C PRO A 107 13.31 15.24 -4.64
N PRO A 108 13.47 14.21 -5.50
CA PRO A 108 14.37 14.31 -6.64
C PRO A 108 13.97 15.53 -7.47
N GLY A 109 14.95 16.40 -7.75
CA GLY A 109 14.67 17.62 -8.50
C GLY A 109 14.41 17.29 -9.96
N ASN A 110 13.25 17.69 -10.47
CA ASN A 110 12.96 17.68 -11.91
C ASN A 110 13.33 19.05 -12.47
N GLY A 111 14.48 19.14 -13.12
CA GLY A 111 14.92 20.35 -13.81
C GLY A 111 16.41 20.33 -14.14
N PRO A 112 16.86 21.14 -15.12
CA PRO A 112 18.27 21.27 -15.48
C PRO A 112 19.16 21.65 -14.28
N ASP A 113 18.66 22.53 -13.40
CA ASP A 113 19.40 23.06 -12.25
C ASP A 113 19.30 22.18 -10.98
N ALA A 114 18.70 21.00 -11.09
CA ALA A 114 18.59 20.06 -9.98
C ALA A 114 19.93 19.37 -9.72
N ARG A 115 20.77 20.02 -8.91
CA ARG A 115 22.13 19.59 -8.48
C ARG A 115 22.26 18.17 -7.88
N ALA A 116 21.15 17.46 -7.66
CA ALA A 116 21.12 16.13 -7.04
C ALA A 116 20.41 15.06 -7.87
N SER A 117 19.94 15.38 -9.08
CA SER A 117 19.45 14.34 -10.00
C SER A 117 20.62 13.85 -10.83
N VAL A 118 20.90 12.54 -10.78
CA VAL A 118 21.92 11.81 -11.54
C VAL A 118 21.75 11.98 -13.07
N MET A 119 20.71 12.68 -13.51
CA MET A 119 20.33 12.92 -14.90
C MET A 119 20.35 14.40 -15.33
N SER A 120 21.10 15.27 -14.65
CA SER A 120 21.22 16.68 -15.08
C SER A 120 21.91 16.78 -16.45
N SER A 121 21.08 17.12 -17.45
CA SER A 121 21.28 17.82 -18.73
C SER A 121 22.66 17.89 -19.41
N ALA A 122 23.76 18.16 -18.70
CA ALA A 122 25.06 18.43 -19.29
C ALA A 122 25.71 17.20 -19.96
N THR A 123 25.37 15.98 -19.53
CA THR A 123 25.94 14.74 -20.08
C THR A 123 24.99 14.03 -21.05
N LYS A 124 23.84 14.63 -21.40
CA LYS A 124 22.85 13.96 -22.27
C LYS A 124 23.42 13.59 -23.63
N ASN A 125 24.11 14.50 -24.30
CA ASN A 125 24.62 14.23 -25.66
C ASN A 125 25.71 13.16 -25.67
N PHE A 126 26.67 13.23 -24.74
CA PHE A 126 27.75 12.22 -24.65
C PHE A 126 27.23 10.85 -24.20
N MET A 127 26.37 10.83 -23.18
CA MET A 127 25.82 9.58 -22.66
C MET A 127 24.84 8.93 -23.65
N GLN A 128 24.07 9.74 -24.38
CA GLN A 128 23.25 9.28 -25.49
C GLN A 128 24.12 8.69 -26.60
N PHE A 129 25.20 9.36 -27.00
CA PHE A 129 26.14 8.83 -28.00
C PHE A 129 26.80 7.52 -27.54
N ALA A 130 27.27 7.45 -26.30
CA ALA A 130 27.87 6.23 -25.75
C ALA A 130 26.87 5.07 -25.66
N THR A 131 25.63 5.35 -25.27
CA THR A 131 24.57 4.33 -25.18
C THR A 131 24.11 3.89 -26.57
N GLN A 132 23.98 4.81 -27.53
CA GLN A 132 23.65 4.49 -28.93
C GLN A 132 24.77 3.69 -29.62
N GLY A 133 26.03 4.02 -29.35
CA GLY A 133 27.18 3.27 -29.85
C GLY A 133 27.26 1.85 -29.30
N ARG A 134 26.87 1.65 -28.03
CA ARG A 134 26.75 0.32 -27.42
C ARG A 134 25.59 -0.49 -28.02
N LYS A 135 24.41 0.11 -28.13
CA LYS A 135 23.23 -0.53 -28.74
C LYS A 135 23.47 -1.01 -30.18
N LYS A 136 24.25 -0.27 -30.98
CA LYS A 136 24.61 -0.69 -32.35
C LYS A 136 25.68 -1.78 -32.42
N ARG A 137 26.42 -2.02 -31.34
CA ARG A 137 27.53 -3.00 -31.29
C ARG A 137 27.18 -4.26 -30.52
N SER A 138 26.22 -4.20 -29.61
CA SER A 138 25.78 -5.34 -28.82
C SER A 138 24.44 -5.86 -29.34
N ASN A 139 24.47 -6.99 -30.04
CA ASN A 139 23.27 -7.81 -30.32
C ASN A 139 22.81 -8.61 -29.08
N LEU A 140 23.39 -8.32 -27.90
CA LEU A 140 23.23 -9.08 -26.66
C LEU A 140 21.77 -9.19 -26.20
N ASN A 141 20.91 -8.26 -26.62
CA ASN A 141 19.48 -8.27 -26.27
C ASN A 141 18.60 -8.89 -27.36
N GLU A 142 19.05 -8.96 -28.61
CA GLU A 142 18.27 -9.52 -29.73
C GLU A 142 18.51 -11.02 -29.92
N GLN A 143 19.63 -11.56 -29.43
CA GLN A 143 19.98 -12.96 -29.62
C GLN A 143 19.60 -13.77 -28.39
N ASP A 144 18.79 -14.81 -28.58
CA ASP A 144 18.59 -15.80 -27.52
C ASP A 144 19.93 -16.52 -27.25
N SER A 145 20.28 -16.57 -25.97
CA SER A 145 21.45 -17.28 -25.46
C SER A 145 21.52 -18.74 -25.91
N ARG A 146 20.37 -19.39 -26.09
CA ARG A 146 20.28 -20.79 -26.54
C ARG A 146 20.70 -20.93 -28.00
N ASP A 147 20.13 -20.13 -28.89
CA ASP A 147 20.43 -20.19 -30.33
C ASP A 147 21.89 -19.90 -30.62
N GLU A 148 22.49 -18.97 -29.88
CA GLU A 148 23.91 -18.67 -30.03
C GLU A 148 24.79 -19.85 -29.63
N LEU A 149 24.44 -20.57 -28.55
CA LEU A 149 25.14 -21.80 -28.17
C LEU A 149 24.94 -22.92 -29.21
N LEU A 150 23.74 -23.03 -29.78
CA LEU A 150 23.40 -24.05 -30.78
C LEU A 150 24.18 -23.87 -32.09
N LYS A 151 24.46 -22.63 -32.51
CA LYS A 151 25.31 -22.32 -33.69
C LYS A 151 26.70 -22.94 -33.60
N TYR A 152 27.22 -23.13 -32.39
CA TYR A 152 28.55 -23.72 -32.17
C TYR A 152 28.51 -25.25 -32.00
N GLU A 153 27.35 -25.90 -32.06
CA GLU A 153 27.23 -27.36 -31.95
C GLU A 153 27.98 -28.05 -33.12
N ASP A 154 27.80 -27.57 -34.34
CA ASP A 154 28.48 -28.11 -35.52
C ASP A 154 30.00 -27.92 -35.46
N VAL A 155 30.44 -26.78 -34.90
CA VAL A 155 31.86 -26.45 -34.72
C VAL A 155 32.48 -27.39 -33.69
N THR A 156 31.82 -27.61 -32.55
CA THR A 156 32.33 -28.49 -31.49
C THR A 156 32.35 -29.97 -31.86
N LYS A 157 31.43 -30.41 -32.73
CA LYS A 157 31.43 -31.77 -33.32
C LYS A 157 32.60 -31.99 -34.27
N LYS A 158 32.95 -30.98 -35.08
CA LYS A 158 34.07 -31.01 -36.05
C LYS A 158 35.42 -30.84 -35.36
N GLU A 159 35.56 -29.82 -34.52
CA GLU A 159 36.79 -29.47 -33.79
C GLU A 159 36.69 -29.92 -32.33
N LYS A 160 37.06 -31.18 -32.07
CA LYS A 160 36.91 -31.83 -30.75
C LYS A 160 37.88 -31.35 -29.67
N PHE A 161 38.70 -30.34 -29.95
CA PHE A 161 39.84 -29.97 -29.11
C PHE A 161 39.47 -29.48 -27.70
N TYR A 162 38.28 -28.86 -27.52
CA TYR A 162 37.92 -28.20 -26.25
C TYR A 162 36.67 -28.78 -25.56
N LEU A 163 35.56 -28.98 -26.30
CA LEU A 163 34.26 -29.32 -25.67
C LEU A 163 33.67 -30.67 -26.14
N GLY A 164 33.86 -31.01 -27.42
CA GLY A 164 33.14 -32.13 -28.04
C GLY A 164 33.48 -33.53 -27.51
N GLU A 165 34.64 -33.73 -26.85
CA GLU A 165 35.04 -35.04 -26.31
C GLU A 165 34.59 -35.28 -24.87
N ALA A 166 34.62 -34.24 -24.03
CA ALA A 166 34.28 -34.33 -22.60
C ALA A 166 32.80 -34.65 -22.35
N TYR A 167 31.90 -34.23 -23.23
CA TYR A 167 30.44 -34.37 -23.04
C TYR A 167 29.81 -35.57 -23.76
N LYS A 168 30.57 -36.41 -24.47
CA LYS A 168 30.04 -37.61 -25.15
C LYS A 168 29.47 -38.65 -24.20
N HIS A 169 30.03 -38.73 -22.99
CA HIS A 169 29.67 -39.72 -21.97
C HIS A 169 28.77 -39.14 -20.88
N ASN A 170 28.26 -37.91 -21.06
CA ASN A 170 27.37 -37.30 -20.08
C ASN A 170 26.06 -38.10 -20.06
N PRO A 171 25.60 -38.62 -18.90
CA PRO A 171 24.32 -39.29 -18.82
C PRO A 171 23.22 -38.38 -19.37
N ALA A 172 22.30 -38.96 -20.14
CA ALA A 172 21.24 -38.21 -20.80
C ALA A 172 20.51 -37.33 -19.78
N SER A 173 20.47 -36.02 -20.05
CA SER A 173 19.82 -35.06 -19.15
C SER A 173 18.32 -35.35 -19.11
N ALA A 174 17.75 -35.45 -17.91
CA ALA A 174 16.32 -35.61 -17.68
C ALA A 174 15.54 -34.31 -17.98
N LEU A 175 15.70 -33.78 -19.18
CA LEU A 175 14.97 -32.61 -19.67
C LEU A 175 13.75 -33.05 -20.47
N ALA A 176 12.75 -32.18 -20.53
CA ALA A 176 11.56 -32.39 -21.36
C ALA A 176 11.97 -32.50 -22.84
N GLU A 177 11.29 -33.37 -23.59
CA GLU A 177 11.57 -33.64 -25.00
C GLU A 177 11.27 -32.43 -25.89
N LYS A 178 10.33 -31.58 -25.47
CA LYS A 178 9.91 -30.37 -26.19
C LYS A 178 10.13 -29.13 -25.32
N THR A 179 10.41 -28.00 -25.96
CA THR A 179 10.47 -26.70 -25.29
C THR A 179 9.09 -26.08 -25.18
N LEU A 180 8.89 -25.19 -24.20
CA LEU A 180 7.64 -24.44 -24.03
C LEU A 180 7.22 -23.70 -25.31
N GLU A 181 8.18 -23.16 -26.06
CA GLU A 181 7.92 -22.44 -27.30
C GLU A 181 7.43 -23.38 -28.42
N GLN A 182 8.05 -24.56 -28.55
CA GLN A 182 7.62 -25.59 -29.50
C GLN A 182 6.23 -26.13 -29.15
N GLU A 183 5.94 -26.32 -27.86
CA GLU A 183 4.60 -26.72 -27.39
C GLU A 183 3.54 -25.65 -27.70
N THR A 184 3.90 -24.36 -27.58
CA THR A 184 2.98 -23.27 -27.96
C THR A 184 2.75 -23.18 -29.46
N GLU A 185 3.79 -23.35 -30.28
CA GLU A 185 3.67 -23.36 -31.75
C GLU A 185 2.83 -24.54 -32.24
N GLU A 186 3.05 -25.75 -31.70
CA GLU A 186 2.24 -26.93 -32.01
C GLU A 186 0.77 -26.73 -31.63
N TYR A 187 0.50 -26.14 -30.46
CA TYR A 187 -0.85 -25.82 -30.02
C TYR A 187 -1.51 -24.80 -30.97
N GLU A 188 -0.79 -23.77 -31.40
CA GLU A 188 -1.29 -22.78 -32.37
C GLU A 188 -1.60 -23.41 -33.73
N GLU A 189 -0.74 -24.30 -34.23
CA GLU A 189 -0.97 -25.05 -35.47
C GLU A 189 -2.19 -25.98 -35.38
N GLU A 190 -2.38 -26.64 -34.24
CA GLU A 190 -3.57 -27.47 -34.00
C GLU A 190 -4.86 -26.64 -33.98
N GLN A 191 -4.83 -25.46 -33.33
CA GLN A 191 -5.97 -24.54 -33.33
C GLN A 191 -6.29 -24.03 -34.75
N GLN A 192 -5.27 -23.71 -35.56
CA GLN A 192 -5.45 -23.30 -36.94
C GLN A 192 -6.06 -24.42 -37.81
N LYS A 193 -5.58 -25.66 -37.68
CA LYS A 193 -6.15 -26.82 -38.39
C LYS A 193 -7.61 -27.08 -38.03
N LEU A 194 -8.00 -26.85 -36.77
CA LEU A 194 -9.40 -27.00 -36.33
C LEU A 194 -10.32 -25.91 -36.93
N LEU A 195 -9.82 -24.69 -37.08
CA LEU A 195 -10.53 -23.58 -37.71
C LEU A 195 -10.71 -23.80 -39.23
N ASP A 196 -9.70 -24.35 -39.90
CA ASP A 196 -9.78 -24.64 -41.35
C ASP A 196 -10.71 -25.82 -41.67
N GLN A 197 -11.05 -26.64 -40.68
CA GLN A 197 -11.97 -27.79 -40.82
C GLN A 197 -13.44 -27.45 -40.54
N SER A 198 -13.75 -26.25 -40.01
CA SER A 198 -15.12 -25.77 -39.73
C SER A 198 -15.69 -24.89 -40.83
#